data_AF-A0A8W8MM53-F1
#
_entry.id   AF-A0A8W8MM53-F1
#
_cell.length_a   1.000
_cell.length_b   1.000
_cell.length_c   1.000
_cell.angle_alpha   90.00
_cell.angle_beta   90.00
_cell.angle_gamma   90.00
#
_symmetry.space_group_name_H-M   'P 1'
#
loop_
_entity.id
_entity.type
_entity.pdbx_description
1 polymer ?
#
loop_
_entity_poly.entity_id
_entity_poly.type
_entity_poly.pdbx_seq_one_letter_code
_entity_poly.pdbx_strand_id
1 'polypeptide(L)'
;EIVENTKLHIEIFEDLLKNGSWGEVAPPSPPPPQPRPKSPLQDSPMSAQEKLKEAEWYWGKISREEVNELLCDKSDGHFLVREATTPGDYTLTLRKGGTNKLIKIYHKDGKYGFVEPLTFDSVVELVQFYKNTSLAIYNKTLDTKLLHPVSNRNQQDGPSLVDKTELMEKLKQVHNEHQTKMEEYDRLYETHSKLNQELQLKHQALDAFKETVIVFKEQMELHRRHHGDVPVQELQKLGENYELLKSRWLSIQESKQALEIDIY
;
A
#
# COMPACT_ATOMS: atom_id res chain seq x y z
N GLU A 1 -16.57 -19.78 -19.79
CA GLU A 1 -16.19 -18.39 -19.48
C GLU A 1 -16.78 -17.49 -20.54
N ILE A 2 -17.66 -16.57 -20.16
CA ILE A 2 -18.16 -15.54 -21.07
C ILE A 2 -17.24 -14.34 -20.84
N VAL A 3 -16.38 -14.06 -21.82
CA VAL A 3 -15.49 -12.89 -21.77
C VAL A 3 -16.36 -11.67 -22.03
N GLU A 4 -16.57 -10.84 -21.01
CA GLU A 4 -17.30 -9.58 -21.17
C GLU A 4 -16.45 -8.61 -22.00
N ASN A 5 -17.06 -7.97 -22.99
CA ASN A 5 -16.37 -6.98 -23.80
C ASN A 5 -16.12 -5.73 -22.96
N THR A 6 -14.85 -5.49 -22.65
CA THR A 6 -14.42 -4.27 -21.98
C THR A 6 -14.68 -3.06 -22.88
N LYS A 7 -14.78 -1.87 -22.29
CA LYS A 7 -14.93 -0.61 -23.03
C LYS A 7 -13.84 -0.44 -24.11
N LEU A 8 -12.63 -0.93 -23.81
CA LEU A 8 -11.50 -0.98 -24.75
C LEU A 8 -11.78 -1.87 -25.97
N HIS A 9 -12.41 -3.04 -25.78
CA HIS A 9 -12.81 -3.89 -26.90
C HIS A 9 -13.79 -3.18 -27.83
N ILE A 10 -14.73 -2.42 -27.28
CA ILE A 10 -15.73 -1.66 -28.05
C ILE A 10 -15.07 -0.52 -28.82
N GLU A 11 -14.19 0.25 -28.17
CA GLU A 11 -13.48 1.38 -28.79
C GLU A 11 -12.56 0.93 -29.93
N ILE A 12 -11.82 -0.18 -29.74
CA ILE A 12 -10.97 -0.77 -30.80
C ILE A 12 -11.85 -1.23 -31.98
N PHE A 13 -13.00 -1.85 -31.72
CA PHE A 13 -13.91 -2.28 -32.76
C PHE A 13 -14.49 -1.10 -33.55
N GLU A 14 -14.88 -0.02 -32.87
CA GLU A 14 -15.38 1.18 -33.54
C GLU A 14 -14.33 1.86 -34.41
N ASP A 15 -13.09 1.93 -33.94
CA ASP A 15 -12.00 2.55 -34.69
C ASP A 15 -11.64 1.72 -35.93
N LEU A 16 -11.59 0.40 -35.78
CA LEU A 16 -11.40 -0.53 -36.89
C LEU A 16 -12.52 -0.44 -37.92
N LEU A 17 -13.79 -0.30 -37.51
CA LEU A 17 -14.92 -0.14 -38.44
C LEU A 17 -14.93 1.22 -39.16
N LYS A 18 -14.49 2.29 -38.50
CA LYS A 18 -14.46 3.65 -39.07
C LYS A 18 -13.27 3.87 -40.00
N ASN A 19 -12.11 3.31 -39.67
CA ASN A 19 -10.83 3.63 -40.31
C ASN A 19 -10.21 2.46 -41.08
N GLY A 20 -10.73 1.24 -40.94
CA GLY A 20 -10.24 0.08 -41.67
C GLY A 20 -10.71 0.06 -43.12
N SER A 21 -9.78 -0.19 -44.05
CA SER A 21 -10.10 -0.42 -45.47
C SER A 21 -10.50 -1.88 -45.67
N TRP A 22 -11.79 -2.19 -45.44
CA TRP A 22 -12.31 -3.56 -45.44
C TRP A 22 -12.70 -4.12 -46.82
N GLY A 23 -12.38 -3.41 -47.90
CA GLY A 23 -12.63 -3.88 -49.27
C GLY A 23 -14.11 -3.97 -49.69
N GLU A 24 -15.06 -3.69 -48.80
CA GLU A 24 -16.50 -3.60 -49.07
C GLU A 24 -17.06 -2.26 -48.60
N VAL A 25 -17.96 -1.67 -49.39
CA VAL A 25 -18.63 -0.41 -49.06
C VAL A 25 -19.71 -0.68 -48.02
N ALA A 26 -19.65 0.01 -46.89
CA ALA A 26 -20.64 -0.13 -45.82
C ALA A 26 -22.07 0.13 -46.34
N PRO A 27 -23.08 -0.67 -45.89
CA PRO A 27 -24.46 -0.46 -46.30
C PRO A 27 -24.95 0.94 -45.88
N PRO A 28 -25.82 1.59 -46.67
CA PRO A 28 -26.31 2.92 -46.37
C PRO A 28 -27.03 2.92 -45.01
N SER A 29 -26.65 3.88 -44.17
CA SER A 29 -27.28 4.11 -42.87
C SER A 29 -28.80 4.33 -43.05
N PRO A 30 -29.66 3.72 -42.21
CA PRO A 30 -31.08 4.02 -42.24
C PRO A 30 -31.30 5.52 -41.95
N PRO A 31 -32.33 6.14 -42.57
CA PRO A 31 -32.62 7.55 -42.36
C PRO A 31 -32.88 7.82 -40.87
N PRO A 32 -32.46 9.00 -40.36
CA PRO A 32 -32.71 9.37 -38.99
C PRO A 32 -34.21 9.33 -38.68
N PRO A 33 -34.63 8.82 -37.50
CA PRO A 33 -36.03 8.87 -37.11
C PRO A 33 -36.53 10.31 -37.16
N GLN A 34 -37.71 10.50 -37.74
CA GLN A 34 -38.35 11.82 -37.78
C GLN A 34 -38.44 12.41 -36.36
N PRO A 35 -38.20 13.72 -36.19
CA PRO A 35 -38.37 14.37 -34.90
C PRO A 35 -39.84 14.23 -34.50
N ARG A 36 -40.10 13.42 -33.47
CA ARG A 36 -41.39 13.35 -32.80
C ARG A 36 -41.75 14.78 -32.35
N PRO A 37 -43.00 15.25 -32.55
CA PRO A 37 -43.39 16.58 -32.11
C PRO A 37 -43.01 16.75 -30.65
N LYS A 38 -42.19 17.76 -30.37
CA LYS A 38 -41.84 18.16 -29.01
C LYS A 38 -43.14 18.52 -28.30
N SER A 39 -43.61 17.61 -27.45
CA SER A 39 -44.52 17.98 -26.38
C SER A 39 -43.86 19.09 -25.56
N PRO A 40 -44.63 20.03 -24.99
CA PRO A 40 -44.06 21.10 -24.18
C PRO A 40 -43.21 20.48 -23.07
N LEU A 41 -42.03 21.07 -22.84
CA LEU A 41 -41.21 20.82 -21.66
C LEU A 41 -42.07 21.00 -20.41
N GLN A 42 -42.64 19.90 -19.91
CA GLN A 42 -43.06 19.80 -18.53
C GLN A 42 -41.79 19.43 -17.77
N ASP A 43 -41.38 20.31 -16.84
CA ASP A 43 -40.46 19.98 -15.75
C ASP A 43 -41.01 18.74 -15.03
N SER A 44 -40.59 17.57 -15.50
CA SER A 44 -40.83 16.32 -14.81
C SER A 44 -39.85 16.29 -13.65
N PRO A 45 -40.32 16.09 -12.41
CA PRO A 45 -39.40 15.97 -11.28
C PRO A 45 -38.45 14.80 -11.57
N MET A 46 -37.16 15.10 -11.66
CA MET A 46 -36.07 14.12 -11.81
C MET A 46 -36.34 12.93 -10.88
N SER A 47 -36.27 11.73 -11.42
CA SER A 47 -36.55 10.53 -10.65
C SER A 47 -35.57 10.43 -9.47
N ALA A 48 -36.00 9.84 -8.35
CA ALA A 48 -35.15 9.67 -7.16
C ALA A 48 -33.83 8.93 -7.50
N GLN A 49 -33.87 8.07 -8.51
CA GLN A 49 -32.72 7.32 -9.00
C GLN A 49 -31.71 8.19 -9.76
N GLU A 50 -32.16 9.17 -10.53
CA GLU A 50 -31.28 10.13 -11.19
C GLU A 50 -30.62 11.05 -10.16
N LYS A 51 -31.38 11.52 -9.17
CA LYS A 51 -30.84 12.35 -8.07
C LYS A 51 -29.78 11.61 -7.26
N LEU A 52 -29.93 10.30 -7.08
CA LEU A 52 -28.93 9.47 -6.43
C LEU A 52 -27.65 9.36 -7.27
N LYS A 53 -27.76 9.18 -8.59
CA LYS A 53 -26.61 9.07 -9.49
C LYS A 53 -25.81 10.37 -9.59
N GLU A 54 -26.47 11.51 -9.47
CA GLU A 54 -25.81 12.84 -9.44
C GLU A 54 -25.21 13.18 -8.07
N ALA A 55 -25.54 12.43 -7.02
CA ALA A 55 -25.03 12.71 -5.70
C ALA A 55 -23.52 12.44 -5.63
N GLU A 56 -22.75 13.45 -5.22
CA GLU A 56 -21.29 13.36 -5.15
C GLU A 56 -20.77 12.25 -4.24
N TRP A 57 -21.53 11.87 -3.21
CA TRP A 57 -21.17 10.84 -2.25
C TRP A 57 -21.60 9.43 -2.72
N TYR A 58 -22.26 9.30 -3.86
CA TYR A 58 -22.71 8.02 -4.41
C TYR A 58 -21.66 7.45 -5.35
N TRP A 59 -21.02 6.36 -4.95
CA TRP A 59 -19.93 5.73 -5.71
C TRP A 59 -20.39 4.53 -6.55
N GLY A 60 -21.69 4.21 -6.55
CA GLY A 60 -22.20 3.06 -7.30
C GLY A 60 -21.56 1.74 -6.85
N LYS A 61 -21.11 0.94 -7.82
CA LYS A 61 -20.53 -0.40 -7.59
C LYS A 61 -19.01 -0.32 -7.39
N ILE A 62 -18.58 0.09 -6.19
CA ILE A 62 -17.19 -0.03 -5.76
C ILE A 62 -17.00 -1.12 -4.71
N SER A 63 -15.83 -1.73 -4.71
CA SER A 63 -15.42 -2.76 -3.76
C SER A 63 -15.24 -2.19 -2.35
N ARG A 64 -15.13 -3.09 -1.37
CA ARG A 64 -14.87 -2.68 0.02
C ARG A 64 -13.47 -2.10 0.18
N GLU A 65 -12.53 -2.63 -0.60
CA GLU A 65 -11.13 -2.28 -0.65
C GLU A 65 -10.98 -0.84 -1.15
N GLU A 66 -11.61 -0.49 -2.27
CA GLU A 66 -11.65 0.88 -2.79
C GLU A 66 -12.24 1.87 -1.79
N VAL A 67 -13.33 1.50 -1.09
CA VAL A 67 -13.89 2.35 -0.03
C VAL A 67 -12.89 2.59 1.11
N ASN A 68 -12.13 1.57 1.50
CA ASN A 68 -11.14 1.70 2.56
C ASN A 68 -10.01 2.64 2.16
N GLU A 69 -9.56 2.58 0.91
CA GLU A 69 -8.56 3.49 0.36
C GLU A 69 -9.07 4.93 0.32
N LEU A 70 -10.29 5.15 -0.17
CA LEU A 70 -10.91 6.48 -0.25
C LEU A 70 -11.10 7.15 1.13
N LEU A 71 -11.37 6.34 2.16
CA LEU A 71 -11.53 6.79 3.54
C LEU A 71 -10.24 6.67 4.38
N CYS A 72 -9.13 6.24 3.78
CA CYS A 72 -7.85 6.16 4.46
C CYS A 72 -7.40 7.58 4.86
N ASP A 73 -6.89 7.71 6.09
CA ASP A 73 -6.43 8.97 6.68
C ASP A 73 -7.46 10.13 6.69
N LYS A 74 -8.74 9.84 6.44
CA LYS A 74 -9.81 10.82 6.58
C LYS A 74 -10.21 11.02 8.04
N SER A 75 -10.66 12.24 8.35
CA SER A 75 -11.19 12.59 9.67
C SER A 75 -12.61 12.04 9.89
N ASP A 76 -13.02 11.99 11.15
CA ASP A 76 -14.38 11.60 11.54
C ASP A 76 -15.46 12.42 10.81
N GLY A 77 -16.54 11.76 10.42
CA GLY A 77 -17.64 12.36 9.67
C GLY A 77 -17.52 12.29 8.15
N HIS A 78 -16.38 11.80 7.62
CA HIS A 78 -16.27 11.46 6.20
C HIS A 78 -17.12 10.25 5.83
N PHE A 79 -17.83 10.32 4.71
CA PHE A 79 -18.75 9.26 4.32
C PHE A 79 -18.93 9.14 2.80
N LEU A 80 -19.38 7.96 2.38
CA LEU A 80 -19.85 7.67 1.03
C LEU A 80 -20.93 6.58 1.05
N VAL A 81 -21.70 6.47 -0.01
CA VAL A 81 -22.68 5.39 -0.23
C VAL A 81 -22.29 4.60 -1.47
N ARG A 82 -22.33 3.28 -1.36
CA ARG A 82 -22.15 2.35 -2.47
C ARG A 82 -23.31 1.38 -2.59
N GLU A 83 -23.46 0.77 -3.75
CA GLU A 83 -24.35 -0.38 -3.95
C GLU A 83 -23.84 -1.57 -3.13
N ALA A 84 -24.77 -2.28 -2.50
CA ALA A 84 -24.48 -3.58 -1.92
C ALA A 84 -24.40 -4.65 -3.03
N THR A 85 -23.85 -5.82 -2.69
CA THR A 85 -23.85 -6.98 -3.60
C THR A 85 -25.28 -7.47 -3.89
N THR A 86 -26.20 -7.25 -2.96
CA THR A 86 -27.62 -7.53 -3.14
C THR A 86 -28.28 -6.39 -3.92
N PRO A 87 -28.93 -6.66 -5.07
CA PRO A 87 -29.60 -5.62 -5.85
C PRO A 87 -30.66 -4.87 -5.03
N GLY A 88 -30.61 -3.54 -5.05
CA GLY A 88 -31.56 -2.67 -4.36
C GLY A 88 -31.17 -2.29 -2.93
N ASP A 89 -30.16 -2.94 -2.35
CA ASP A 89 -29.58 -2.56 -1.05
C ASP A 89 -28.39 -1.61 -1.24
N TYR A 90 -28.20 -0.70 -0.29
CA TYR A 90 -27.06 0.23 -0.28
C TYR A 90 -26.27 0.09 1.03
N THR A 91 -24.99 0.45 0.97
CA THR A 91 -24.13 0.53 2.15
C THR A 91 -23.57 1.93 2.30
N LEU A 92 -23.89 2.58 3.41
CA LEU A 92 -23.25 3.81 3.86
C LEU A 92 -21.98 3.44 4.64
N THR A 93 -20.84 3.98 4.24
CA THR A 93 -19.60 3.84 5.00
C THR A 93 -19.23 5.19 5.60
N LEU A 94 -19.02 5.22 6.92
CA LEU A 94 -18.75 6.41 7.71
C LEU A 94 -17.44 6.24 8.48
N ARG A 95 -16.57 7.25 8.45
CA ARG A 95 -15.38 7.33 9.29
C ARG A 95 -15.75 7.82 10.69
N LYS A 96 -15.48 7.02 11.72
CA LYS A 96 -15.68 7.41 13.14
C LYS A 96 -14.68 6.70 14.05
N GLY A 97 -13.99 7.47 14.90
CA GLY A 97 -12.99 6.95 15.84
C GLY A 97 -11.86 6.21 15.14
N GLY A 98 -11.39 6.74 13.99
CA GLY A 98 -10.31 6.13 13.21
C GLY A 98 -10.67 4.84 12.46
N THR A 99 -11.92 4.40 12.49
CA THR A 99 -12.37 3.17 11.82
C THR A 99 -13.54 3.44 10.88
N ASN A 100 -13.68 2.60 9.85
CA ASN A 100 -14.79 2.65 8.91
C ASN A 100 -15.98 1.87 9.49
N LYS A 101 -17.13 2.54 9.61
CA LYS A 101 -18.39 1.98 10.09
C LYS A 101 -19.29 1.73 8.88
N LEU A 102 -19.62 0.46 8.65
CA LEU A 102 -20.48 0.04 7.54
C LEU A 102 -21.92 -0.04 8.06
N ILE A 103 -22.82 0.70 7.43
CA ILE A 103 -24.22 0.80 7.81
C ILE A 103 -25.06 0.40 6.60
N LYS A 104 -25.85 -0.67 6.77
CA LYS A 104 -26.76 -1.13 5.72
C LYS A 104 -27.96 -0.19 5.62
N ILE A 105 -28.29 0.23 4.41
CA ILE A 105 -29.53 0.93 4.08
C ILE A 105 -30.48 -0.10 3.51
N TYR A 106 -31.57 -0.35 4.23
CA TYR A 106 -32.62 -1.26 3.82
C TYR A 106 -33.59 -0.55 2.87
N HIS A 107 -34.14 -1.31 1.93
CA HIS A 107 -35.16 -0.88 1.00
C HIS A 107 -36.35 -1.84 1.03
N LYS A 108 -37.55 -1.32 1.30
CA LYS A 108 -38.81 -2.10 1.33
C LYS A 108 -39.99 -1.17 1.05
N ASP A 109 -40.92 -1.62 0.20
CA ASP A 109 -42.15 -0.87 -0.17
C ASP A 109 -41.88 0.58 -0.63
N GLY A 110 -40.76 0.80 -1.34
CA GLY A 110 -40.35 2.14 -1.81
C GLY A 110 -39.80 3.06 -0.72
N LYS A 111 -39.62 2.56 0.51
CA LYS A 111 -39.07 3.29 1.64
C LYS A 111 -37.66 2.83 1.98
N TYR A 112 -36.86 3.76 2.51
CA TYR A 112 -35.46 3.57 2.88
C TYR A 112 -35.22 3.89 4.36
N GLY A 113 -34.25 3.21 4.97
CA GLY A 113 -33.90 3.43 6.38
C GLY A 113 -32.77 2.52 6.87
N PHE A 114 -32.23 2.81 8.06
CA PHE A 114 -31.26 1.94 8.73
C PHE A 114 -31.91 0.87 9.61
N VAL A 115 -33.16 1.11 10.05
CA VAL A 115 -33.95 0.23 10.92
C VAL A 115 -35.43 0.47 10.66
N GLU A 116 -36.28 -0.53 10.89
CA GLU A 116 -37.74 -0.36 10.79
C GLU A 116 -38.26 0.54 11.94
N PRO A 117 -39.29 1.39 11.70
CA PRO A 117 -39.97 1.59 10.42
C PRO A 117 -39.12 2.42 9.42
N LEU A 118 -39.13 2.03 8.14
CA LEU A 118 -38.44 2.78 7.07
C LEU A 118 -39.25 4.03 6.72
N THR A 119 -38.68 5.22 6.94
CA THR A 119 -39.42 6.49 6.86
C THR A 119 -39.13 7.33 5.62
N PHE A 120 -37.99 7.13 4.96
CA PHE A 120 -37.51 8.01 3.88
C PHE A 120 -37.96 7.52 2.49
N ASP A 121 -38.28 8.44 1.57
CA ASP A 121 -38.71 8.12 0.20
C ASP A 121 -37.54 7.90 -0.76
N SER A 122 -36.32 8.27 -0.35
CA SER A 122 -35.11 8.02 -1.13
C SER A 122 -33.85 7.95 -0.26
N VAL A 123 -32.80 7.33 -0.78
CA VAL A 123 -31.46 7.34 -0.17
C VAL A 123 -30.92 8.77 -0.05
N VAL A 124 -31.23 9.63 -1.03
CA VAL A 124 -30.81 11.04 -1.02
C VAL A 124 -31.41 11.79 0.16
N GLU A 125 -32.71 11.59 0.41
CA GLU A 125 -33.41 12.20 1.54
C GLU A 125 -32.88 11.67 2.89
N LEU A 126 -32.65 10.36 2.99
CA LEU A 126 -32.06 9.73 4.16
C LEU A 126 -30.69 10.36 4.48
N VAL A 127 -29.80 10.44 3.50
CA VAL A 127 -28.47 11.05 3.69
C VAL A 127 -28.61 12.52 4.08
N GLN A 128 -29.47 13.28 3.40
CA GLN A 128 -29.69 14.69 3.69
C GLN A 128 -30.20 14.92 5.12
N PHE A 129 -31.05 14.04 5.63
CA PHE A 129 -31.51 14.09 7.01
C PHE A 129 -30.35 13.89 8.00
N TYR A 130 -29.50 12.87 7.80
CA TYR A 130 -28.35 12.58 8.67
C TYR A 130 -27.13 13.50 8.47
N LYS A 131 -27.14 14.36 7.44
CA LYS A 131 -26.24 15.52 7.38
C LYS A 131 -26.56 16.54 8.47
N ASN A 132 -27.85 16.69 8.80
CA ASN A 132 -28.32 17.67 9.78
C ASN A 132 -28.60 17.07 11.16
N THR A 133 -28.84 15.76 11.23
CA THR A 133 -29.19 15.02 12.46
C THR A 133 -28.11 13.99 12.81
N SER A 134 -27.74 13.90 14.09
CA SER A 134 -26.73 12.93 14.55
C SER A 134 -27.21 11.49 14.33
N LEU A 135 -26.31 10.61 13.87
CA LEU A 135 -26.55 9.17 13.79
C LEU A 135 -26.73 8.53 15.17
N ALA A 136 -26.49 9.26 16.28
CA ALA A 136 -26.80 8.83 17.64
C ALA A 136 -28.26 8.40 17.83
N ILE A 137 -29.19 8.97 17.05
CA ILE A 137 -30.61 8.58 17.10
C ILE A 137 -30.84 7.13 16.62
N TYR A 138 -29.97 6.66 15.73
CA TYR A 138 -29.97 5.28 15.22
C TYR A 138 -29.09 4.39 16.10
N ASN A 139 -27.87 4.85 16.39
CA ASN A 139 -26.92 4.14 17.22
C ASN A 139 -26.10 5.13 18.05
N LYS A 140 -26.25 5.08 19.38
CA LYS A 140 -25.56 5.97 20.33
C LYS A 140 -24.03 5.95 20.21
N THR A 141 -23.42 4.88 19.71
CA THR A 141 -21.96 4.84 19.50
C THR A 141 -21.50 5.65 18.28
N LEU A 142 -22.44 6.02 17.40
CA LEU A 142 -22.22 6.83 16.21
C LEU A 142 -22.69 8.26 16.45
N ASP A 143 -22.25 8.87 17.55
CA ASP A 143 -22.53 10.28 17.81
C ASP A 143 -21.68 11.18 16.90
N THR A 144 -22.16 11.33 15.67
CA THR A 144 -21.64 12.19 14.62
C THR A 144 -22.72 12.36 13.55
N LYS A 145 -22.58 13.41 12.75
CA LYS A 145 -23.38 13.61 11.53
C LYS A 145 -22.60 13.14 10.30
N LEU A 146 -23.27 13.12 9.15
CA LEU A 146 -22.63 12.97 7.84
C LEU A 146 -22.05 14.32 7.43
N LEU A 147 -20.77 14.56 7.74
CA LEU A 147 -20.15 15.88 7.61
C LEU A 147 -19.50 16.09 6.24
N HIS A 148 -18.69 15.14 5.80
CA HIS A 148 -17.79 15.32 4.66
C HIS A 148 -18.07 14.25 3.58
N PRO A 149 -18.83 14.57 2.53
CA PRO A 149 -19.04 13.63 1.44
C PRO A 149 -17.72 13.38 0.69
N VAL A 150 -17.38 12.12 0.44
CA VAL A 150 -16.27 11.77 -0.45
C VAL A 150 -16.78 11.88 -1.88
N SER A 151 -16.29 12.86 -2.64
CA SER A 151 -16.83 13.23 -3.96
C SER A 151 -16.37 12.28 -5.08
N ASN A 152 -17.33 11.76 -5.85
CA ASN A 152 -17.12 10.93 -7.04
C ASN A 152 -16.80 11.75 -8.31
N ARG A 153 -16.82 13.10 -8.25
CA ARG A 153 -16.70 13.99 -9.41
C ARG A 153 -15.40 13.79 -10.19
N ASN A 154 -14.33 13.41 -9.50
CA ASN A 154 -13.04 13.08 -10.12
C ASN A 154 -13.10 11.88 -11.08
N GLN A 155 -14.14 11.04 -11.04
CA GLN A 155 -14.34 9.98 -12.03
C GLN A 155 -15.15 10.42 -13.27
N GLN A 156 -15.97 11.47 -13.14
CA GLN A 156 -16.89 11.89 -14.21
C GLN A 156 -16.28 12.95 -15.13
N ASP A 157 -15.47 13.86 -14.57
CA ASP A 157 -14.66 14.80 -15.34
C ASP A 157 -13.35 14.12 -15.74
N GLY A 158 -13.41 13.28 -16.79
CA GLY A 158 -12.19 12.75 -17.40
C GLY A 158 -11.30 13.92 -17.85
N PRO A 159 -9.97 13.87 -17.60
CA PRO A 159 -9.07 14.93 -18.03
C PRO A 159 -9.19 15.16 -19.54
N SER A 160 -9.19 16.43 -19.96
CA SER A 160 -9.17 16.81 -21.38
C SER A 160 -8.06 16.05 -22.13
N LEU A 161 -8.19 15.81 -23.43
CA LEU A 161 -7.21 14.99 -24.20
C LEU A 161 -5.76 15.49 -24.07
N VAL A 162 -5.59 16.81 -23.90
CA VAL A 162 -4.30 17.47 -23.63
C VAL A 162 -3.79 17.15 -22.22
N ASP A 163 -4.68 17.24 -21.22
CA ASP A 163 -4.41 16.96 -19.80
C ASP A 163 -4.11 15.46 -19.58
N LYS A 164 -4.77 14.57 -20.32
CA LYS A 164 -4.48 13.13 -20.32
C LYS A 164 -3.06 12.83 -20.82
N THR A 165 -2.58 13.57 -21.83
CA THR A 165 -1.23 13.36 -22.39
C THR A 165 -0.15 13.83 -21.41
N GLU A 166 -0.33 15.01 -20.83
CA GLU A 166 0.56 15.56 -19.80
C GLU A 166 0.58 14.66 -18.54
N LEU A 167 -0.59 14.14 -18.14
CA LEU A 167 -0.71 13.22 -17.02
C LEU A 167 -0.01 11.88 -17.28
N MET A 168 -0.11 11.33 -18.50
CA MET A 168 0.64 10.13 -18.88
C MET A 168 2.15 10.35 -18.84
N GLU A 169 2.61 11.52 -19.28
CA GLU A 169 4.03 11.86 -19.27
C GLU A 169 4.56 12.00 -17.83
N LYS A 170 3.81 12.69 -16.95
CA LYS A 170 4.10 12.74 -15.51
C LYS A 170 4.10 11.35 -14.88
N LEU A 171 3.15 10.50 -15.20
CA LEU A 171 3.09 9.13 -14.67
C LEU A 171 4.30 8.31 -15.10
N LYS A 172 4.71 8.40 -16.37
CA LYS A 172 5.93 7.75 -16.88
C LYS A 172 7.17 8.26 -16.17
N GLN A 173 7.26 9.57 -15.95
CA GLN A 173 8.37 10.18 -15.24
C GLN A 173 8.43 9.66 -13.79
N VAL A 174 7.32 9.72 -13.06
CA VAL A 174 7.25 9.22 -11.66
C VAL A 174 7.56 7.73 -11.59
N HIS A 175 7.06 6.94 -12.54
CA HIS A 175 7.37 5.51 -12.61
C HIS A 175 8.87 5.27 -12.83
N ASN A 176 9.49 5.99 -13.75
CA ASN A 176 10.92 5.87 -14.03
C ASN A 176 11.78 6.32 -12.83
N GLU A 177 11.42 7.43 -12.19
CA GLU A 177 12.07 7.90 -10.96
C GLU A 177 11.95 6.88 -9.82
N HIS A 178 10.75 6.30 -9.63
CA HIS A 178 10.53 5.24 -8.66
C HIS A 178 11.38 4.01 -8.96
N GLN A 179 11.44 3.60 -10.23
CA GLN A 179 12.23 2.45 -10.69
C GLN A 179 13.72 2.66 -10.41
N THR A 180 14.27 3.81 -10.79
CA THR A 180 15.68 4.15 -10.51
C THR A 180 15.97 4.16 -9.01
N LYS A 181 15.05 4.71 -8.20
CA LYS A 181 15.21 4.75 -6.75
C LYS A 181 15.15 3.35 -6.11
N MET A 182 14.32 2.46 -6.67
CA MET A 182 14.23 1.07 -6.22
C MET A 182 15.54 0.32 -6.54
N GLU A 183 16.11 0.50 -7.73
CA GLU A 183 17.41 -0.08 -8.10
C GLU A 183 18.55 0.45 -7.21
N GLU A 184 18.54 1.74 -6.88
CA GLU A 184 19.50 2.33 -5.94
C GLU A 184 19.35 1.74 -4.53
N TYR A 185 18.11 1.58 -4.06
CA TYR A 185 17.82 0.95 -2.78
C TYR A 185 18.34 -0.49 -2.72
N ASP A 186 18.08 -1.29 -3.76
CA ASP A 186 18.53 -2.68 -3.83
C ASP A 186 20.07 -2.77 -3.78
N ARG A 187 20.76 -1.90 -4.54
CA ARG A 187 22.21 -1.82 -4.51
C ARG A 187 22.75 -1.44 -3.13
N LEU A 188 22.16 -0.43 -2.48
CA LEU A 188 22.56 -0.01 -1.14
C LEU A 188 22.31 -1.11 -0.11
N TYR A 189 21.18 -1.81 -0.22
CA TYR A 189 20.84 -2.94 0.63
C TYR A 189 21.86 -4.08 0.51
N GLU A 190 22.28 -4.43 -0.71
CA GLU A 190 23.32 -5.44 -0.93
C GLU A 190 24.66 -5.03 -0.30
N THR A 191 25.10 -3.78 -0.49
CA THR A 191 26.34 -3.27 0.11
C THR A 191 26.26 -3.31 1.64
N HIS A 192 25.14 -2.84 2.21
CA HIS A 192 24.90 -2.89 3.65
C HIS A 192 24.92 -4.33 4.18
N SER A 193 24.25 -5.27 3.49
CA SER A 193 24.24 -6.69 3.88
C SER A 193 25.64 -7.30 3.86
N LYS A 194 26.44 -7.01 2.83
CA LYS A 194 27.83 -7.49 2.73
C LYS A 194 28.71 -6.92 3.83
N LEU A 195 28.62 -5.61 4.08
CA LEU A 195 29.36 -4.95 5.15
C LEU A 195 29.00 -5.51 6.53
N ASN A 196 27.71 -5.76 6.77
CA ASN A 196 27.25 -6.35 8.03
C ASN A 196 27.78 -7.78 8.23
N GLN A 197 27.82 -8.59 7.16
CA GLN A 197 28.42 -9.93 7.22
C GLN A 197 29.93 -9.87 7.49
N GLU A 198 30.65 -8.96 6.83
CA GLU A 198 32.08 -8.75 7.05
C GLU A 198 32.35 -8.32 8.50
N LEU A 199 31.58 -7.36 9.01
CA LEU A 199 31.67 -6.90 10.39
C LEU A 199 31.41 -8.03 11.39
N GLN A 200 30.44 -8.90 11.13
CA GLN A 200 30.16 -10.06 11.96
C GLN A 200 31.34 -11.04 11.99
N LEU A 201 31.95 -11.32 10.82
CA LEU A 201 33.13 -12.18 10.72
C LEU A 201 34.33 -11.57 11.47
N LYS A 202 34.53 -10.25 11.38
CA LYS A 202 35.58 -9.53 12.13
C LYS A 202 35.37 -9.66 13.63
N HIS A 203 34.15 -9.50 14.15
CA HIS A 203 33.85 -9.72 15.57
C HIS A 203 34.14 -11.16 16.00
N GLN A 204 33.71 -12.14 15.21
CA GLN A 204 33.99 -13.55 15.49
C GLN A 204 35.49 -13.85 15.53
N ALA A 205 36.25 -13.30 14.58
CA ALA A 205 37.71 -13.42 14.56
C ALA A 205 38.35 -12.72 15.76
N LEU A 206 37.83 -11.55 16.17
CA LEU A 206 38.31 -10.83 17.34
C LEU A 206 38.09 -11.64 18.62
N ASP A 207 36.94 -12.27 18.79
CA ASP A 207 36.68 -13.14 19.94
C ASP A 207 37.58 -14.38 19.93
N ALA A 208 37.82 -14.99 18.76
CA ALA A 208 38.79 -16.07 18.62
C ALA A 208 40.22 -15.62 19.02
N PHE A 209 40.62 -14.40 18.64
CA PHE A 209 41.90 -13.83 19.08
C PHE A 209 41.97 -13.63 20.60
N LYS A 210 40.90 -13.12 21.23
CA LYS A 210 40.85 -12.94 22.70
C LYS A 210 41.05 -14.27 23.42
N GLU A 211 40.34 -15.33 23.00
CA GLU A 211 40.49 -16.67 23.57
C GLU A 211 41.90 -17.23 23.35
N THR A 212 42.45 -17.04 22.15
CA THR A 212 43.81 -17.50 21.85
C THR A 212 44.84 -16.81 22.75
N VAL A 213 44.72 -15.49 22.97
CA VAL A 213 45.60 -14.74 23.89
C VAL A 213 45.54 -15.31 25.31
N ILE A 214 44.35 -15.72 25.79
CA ILE A 214 44.17 -16.35 27.10
C ILE A 214 44.90 -17.69 27.15
N VAL A 215 44.69 -18.58 26.18
CA VAL A 215 45.34 -19.90 26.12
C VAL A 215 46.86 -19.78 26.14
N PHE A 216 47.43 -18.86 25.37
CA PHE A 216 48.88 -18.64 25.36
C PHE A 216 49.39 -18.12 26.72
N LYS A 217 48.64 -17.23 27.37
CA LYS A 217 48.98 -16.73 28.71
C LYS A 217 48.95 -17.87 29.75
N GLU A 218 47.96 -18.74 29.69
CA GLU A 218 47.85 -19.93 30.55
C GLU A 218 49.01 -20.90 30.30
N GLN A 219 49.39 -21.10 29.04
CA GLN A 219 50.52 -21.95 28.68
C GLN A 219 51.85 -21.39 29.20
N MET A 220 52.03 -20.06 29.15
CA MET A 220 53.20 -19.39 29.73
C MET A 220 53.24 -19.53 31.25
N GLU A 221 52.09 -19.46 31.92
CA GLU A 221 51.98 -19.69 33.37
C GLU A 221 52.29 -21.15 33.74
N LEU A 222 51.79 -22.10 32.94
CA LEU A 222 52.06 -23.52 33.13
C LEU A 222 53.55 -23.82 33.01
N HIS A 223 54.20 -23.23 32.00
CA HIS A 223 55.65 -23.34 31.79
C HIS A 223 56.43 -22.81 33.00
N ARG A 224 56.06 -21.62 33.50
CA ARG A 224 56.71 -21.02 34.69
C ARG A 224 56.56 -21.88 35.94
N ARG A 225 55.38 -22.49 36.15
CA ARG A 225 55.12 -23.34 37.34
C ARG A 225 55.99 -24.60 37.37
N HIS A 226 56.19 -25.25 36.23
CA HIS A 226 56.94 -26.51 36.16
C HIS A 226 58.44 -26.31 35.87
N HIS A 227 58.89 -25.06 35.68
CA HIS A 227 60.29 -24.75 35.39
C HIS A 227 61.27 -25.31 36.44
N GLY A 228 60.87 -25.35 37.72
CA GLY A 228 61.71 -25.86 38.81
C GLY A 228 61.91 -27.38 38.81
N ASP A 229 61.06 -28.13 38.11
CA ASP A 229 61.07 -29.60 38.10
C ASP A 229 61.86 -30.18 36.91
N VAL A 230 62.38 -29.32 36.03
CA VAL A 230 63.03 -29.73 34.77
C VAL A 230 64.53 -30.02 34.99
N PRO A 231 65.06 -31.16 34.51
CA PRO A 231 66.47 -31.48 34.59
C PRO A 231 67.36 -30.41 33.93
N VAL A 232 68.56 -30.18 34.49
CA VAL A 232 69.47 -29.12 34.04
C VAL A 232 69.84 -29.24 32.55
N GLN A 233 69.91 -30.46 32.02
CA GLN A 233 70.21 -30.72 30.61
C GLN A 233 69.09 -30.26 29.65
N GLU A 234 67.86 -30.11 30.12
CA GLU A 234 66.69 -29.72 29.31
C GLU A 234 66.30 -28.25 29.46
N LEU A 235 66.87 -27.53 30.45
CA LEU A 235 66.58 -26.11 30.72
C LEU A 235 66.80 -25.20 29.50
N GLN A 236 67.82 -25.46 28.69
CA GLN A 236 68.08 -24.65 27.48
C GLN A 236 66.94 -24.76 26.47
N LYS A 237 66.55 -25.98 26.11
CA LYS A 237 65.45 -26.24 25.16
C LYS A 237 64.12 -25.70 25.68
N LEU A 238 63.91 -25.80 26.99
CA LEU A 238 62.74 -25.25 27.66
C LEU A 238 62.69 -23.72 27.57
N GLY A 239 63.84 -23.05 27.73
CA GLY A 239 63.96 -21.59 27.55
C GLY A 239 63.72 -21.13 26.13
N GLU A 240 64.28 -21.83 25.14
CA GLU A 240 64.03 -21.58 23.71
C GLU A 240 62.53 -21.73 23.38
N ASN A 241 61.86 -22.75 23.94
CA ASN A 241 60.43 -22.94 23.79
C ASN A 241 59.61 -21.81 24.40
N TYR A 242 60.00 -21.29 25.56
CA TYR A 242 59.33 -20.16 26.21
C TYR A 242 59.42 -18.88 25.37
N GLU A 243 60.58 -18.58 24.79
CA GLU A 243 60.75 -17.42 23.93
C GLU A 243 59.92 -17.55 22.64
N LEU A 244 59.81 -18.76 22.07
CA LEU A 244 58.91 -19.00 20.93
C LEU A 244 57.43 -18.76 21.31
N LEU A 245 57.01 -19.23 22.49
CA LEU A 245 55.66 -19.04 22.99
C LEU A 245 55.34 -17.56 23.21
N LYS A 246 56.28 -16.81 23.80
CA LYS A 246 56.19 -15.37 24.04
C LYS A 246 56.15 -14.57 22.73
N SER A 247 57.01 -14.89 21.77
CA SER A 247 57.02 -14.27 20.44
C SER A 247 55.69 -14.47 19.71
N ARG A 248 55.15 -15.70 19.74
CA ARG A 248 53.86 -16.00 19.13
C ARG A 248 52.69 -15.30 19.83
N TRP A 249 52.72 -15.21 21.16
CA TRP A 249 51.72 -14.46 21.92
C TRP A 249 51.72 -12.97 21.54
N LEU A 250 52.90 -12.34 21.42
CA LEU A 250 53.02 -10.94 20.99
C LEU A 250 52.44 -10.72 19.59
N SER A 251 52.78 -11.59 18.63
CA SER A 251 52.26 -11.49 17.26
C SER A 251 50.73 -11.63 17.18
N ILE A 252 50.15 -12.52 17.99
CA ILE A 252 48.69 -12.68 18.09
C ILE A 252 48.06 -11.43 18.71
N GLN A 253 48.68 -10.86 19.74
CA GLN A 253 48.22 -9.64 20.41
C GLN A 253 48.23 -8.43 19.46
N GLU A 254 49.28 -8.28 18.64
CA GLU A 254 49.36 -7.23 17.61
C GLU A 254 48.28 -7.41 16.54
N SER A 255 48.08 -8.64 16.05
CA SER A 255 47.04 -8.96 15.06
C SER A 255 45.63 -8.67 15.61
N LYS A 256 45.40 -8.98 16.89
CA LYS A 256 44.16 -8.65 17.60
C LYS A 256 43.93 -7.14 17.65
N GLN A 257 44.95 -6.35 18.04
CA GLN A 257 44.83 -4.90 18.11
C GLN A 257 44.57 -4.26 16.75
N ALA A 258 45.22 -4.76 15.69
CA ALA A 258 44.98 -4.32 14.33
C ALA A 258 43.52 -4.57 13.90
N LEU A 259 42.95 -5.73 14.27
CA LEU A 259 41.55 -6.04 13.99
C LEU A 259 40.58 -5.21 14.85
N GLU A 260 40.92 -4.89 16.09
CA GLU A 260 40.12 -3.96 16.92
C GLU A 260 40.04 -2.58 16.25
N ILE A 261 41.15 -2.05 15.74
CA ILE A 261 41.18 -0.77 15.02
C ILE A 261 40.38 -0.83 13.71
N ASP A 262 40.39 -1.95 13.00
CA ASP A 262 39.63 -2.11 11.75
C ASP A 262 38.10 -2.23 11.98
N ILE A 263 37.68 -2.60 13.19
CA ILE A 263 36.26 -2.70 13.57
C ILE A 263 35.70 -1.34 14.05
N TYR A 264 36.50 -0.50 14.70
CA TYR A 264 36.09 0.74 15.38
C TYR A 264 36.49 2.02 14.64
#